data_AF-A0A351AVY6-F1
#
_entry.id   AF-A0A351AVY6-F1
#
_cell.length_a   1.000
_cell.length_b   1.000
_cell.length_c   1.000
_cell.angle_alpha   90.00
_cell.angle_beta   90.00
_cell.angle_gamma   90.00
#
_symmetry.space_group_name_H-M   'P 1'
#
loop_
_entity.id
_entity.type
_entity.pdbx_description
1 polymer ?
#
loop_
_entity_poly.entity_id
_entity_poly.type
_entity_poly.pdbx_seq_one_letter_code
_entity_poly.pdbx_strand_id
1 'polypeptide(L)' 'NAPGKTKLKKYLIAQKIDSERRDRLPLLECCGRIVYVYGVGISDDVKISSETKHIVCVEFETEKPFFG' A
#
# COMPACT_ATOMS: atom_id res chain seq x y z
N ASN A 1 7.18 -19.58 5.84
CA ASN A 1 7.92 -18.46 5.21
C ASN A 1 7.67 -17.21 6.02
N ALA A 2 8.67 -16.72 6.76
CA ALA A 2 8.52 -15.42 7.42
C ALA A 2 8.26 -14.35 6.33
N PRO A 3 7.24 -13.48 6.47
CA PRO A 3 6.98 -12.43 5.50
C PRO A 3 8.10 -11.39 5.60
N GLY A 4 9.13 -11.55 4.79
CA GLY A 4 10.22 -10.58 4.66
C GLY A 4 9.87 -9.45 3.69
N LYS A 5 10.82 -8.54 3.47
CA LYS A 5 10.71 -7.48 2.46
C LYS A 5 10.56 -8.08 1.06
N THR A 6 9.60 -7.58 0.29
CA THR A 6 9.39 -7.96 -1.11
C THR A 6 9.49 -6.75 -2.02
N LYS A 7 9.80 -6.98 -3.31
CA LYS A 7 9.76 -5.90 -4.31
C LYS A 7 8.31 -5.55 -4.60
N LEU A 8 7.99 -4.25 -4.66
CA LEU A 8 6.65 -3.75 -4.97
C LEU A 8 6.07 -4.39 -6.23
N LYS A 9 6.84 -4.44 -7.32
CA LYS A 9 6.40 -5.07 -8.58
C LYS A 9 5.93 -6.52 -8.38
N LYS A 10 6.66 -7.32 -7.59
CA LYS A 10 6.31 -8.72 -7.31
C LYS A 10 5.02 -8.80 -6.49
N TYR A 11 4.87 -7.93 -5.51
CA TYR A 11 3.66 -7.82 -4.69
C TYR A 11 2.43 -7.48 -5.54
N LEU A 12 2.50 -6.43 -6.39
CA LEU A 12 1.39 -6.03 -7.25
C LEU A 12 1.01 -7.10 -8.29
N ILE A 13 1.98 -7.85 -8.80
CA ILE A 13 1.72 -9.00 -9.68
C ILE A 13 0.97 -10.10 -8.93
N ALA A 14 1.36 -10.41 -7.69
CA ALA A 14 0.67 -11.41 -6.87
C ALA A 14 -0.78 -11.00 -6.56
N GLN A 15 -1.04 -9.69 -6.45
CA GLN A 15 -2.36 -9.09 -6.30
C GLN A 15 -3.12 -8.96 -7.63
N LYS A 16 -2.58 -9.50 -8.74
CA LYS A 16 -3.18 -9.51 -10.08
C LYS A 16 -3.53 -8.12 -10.60
N ILE A 17 -2.72 -7.12 -10.29
CA ILE A 17 -2.93 -5.76 -10.81
C ILE A 17 -2.30 -5.66 -12.20
N ASP A 18 -3.04 -5.14 -13.16
CA ASP A 18 -2.61 -4.96 -14.55
C ASP A 18 -1.50 -3.92 -14.65
N SER A 19 -0.61 -4.03 -15.65
CA SER A 19 0.58 -3.16 -15.71
C SER A 19 0.22 -1.67 -15.81
N GLU A 20 -0.80 -1.32 -16.60
CA GLU A 20 -1.27 0.07 -16.74
C GLU A 20 -1.77 0.66 -15.41
N ARG A 21 -2.41 -0.18 -14.59
CA ARG A 21 -2.90 0.22 -13.27
C ARG A 21 -1.76 0.36 -12.27
N ARG A 22 -0.73 -0.50 -12.34
CA ARG A 22 0.44 -0.44 -11.44
C ARG A 22 1.18 0.89 -11.54
N ASP A 23 1.36 1.42 -12.75
CA ASP A 23 2.11 2.67 -12.96
C ASP A 23 1.34 3.91 -12.47
N ARG A 24 0.02 3.81 -12.34
CA ARG A 24 -0.84 4.90 -11.85
C ARG A 24 -1.20 4.78 -10.38
N LEU A 25 -0.78 3.70 -9.71
CA LEU A 25 -1.28 3.38 -8.39
C LEU A 25 -0.62 4.27 -7.31
N PRO A 26 -1.41 5.03 -6.52
CA PRO A 26 -0.87 5.84 -5.45
C PRO A 26 -0.19 4.99 -4.36
N LEU A 27 0.99 5.43 -3.94
CA LEU A 27 1.77 4.80 -2.88
C LEU A 27 1.98 5.81 -1.76
N LEU A 28 1.81 5.36 -0.52
CA LEU A 28 2.21 6.12 0.66
C LEU A 28 3.56 5.61 1.13
N GLU A 29 4.50 6.53 1.29
CA GLU A 29 5.87 6.27 1.65
C GLU A 29 6.22 7.05 2.93
N CYS A 30 6.95 6.39 3.83
CA CYS A 30 7.53 7.02 5.03
C CYS A 30 8.98 6.54 5.24
N CYS A 31 9.92 7.48 5.21
CA CYS A 31 11.36 7.25 5.47
C CYS A 31 12.04 6.18 4.57
N GLY A 32 11.82 6.26 3.26
CA GLY A 32 12.24 5.30 2.24
C GLY A 32 11.46 3.98 2.23
N ARG A 33 10.31 3.88 2.93
CA ARG A 33 9.53 2.63 3.04
C ARG A 33 8.10 2.84 2.60
N ILE A 34 7.61 1.95 1.72
CA ILE A 34 6.21 1.94 1.32
C ILE A 34 5.38 1.37 2.48
N VAL A 35 4.47 2.19 3.00
CA VAL A 35 3.63 1.86 4.16
C VAL A 35 2.20 1.54 3.76
N TYR A 36 1.72 2.06 2.62
CA TYR A 36 0.40 1.75 2.08
C TYR A 36 0.41 1.77 0.56
N VAL A 37 -0.35 0.85 -0.02
CA VAL A 37 -0.56 0.69 -1.45
C VAL A 37 -2.05 0.85 -1.72
N TYR A 38 -2.44 1.92 -2.42
CA TYR A 38 -3.84 2.31 -2.56
C TYR A 38 -4.71 1.20 -3.17
N GLY A 39 -5.79 0.85 -2.45
CA GLY A 39 -6.71 -0.21 -2.85
C GLY A 39 -6.14 -1.64 -2.78
N VAL A 40 -4.93 -1.82 -2.23
CA VAL A 40 -4.27 -3.13 -2.13
C VAL A 40 -4.02 -3.52 -0.68
N GLY A 41 -3.42 -2.65 0.12
CA GLY A 41 -3.16 -2.97 1.52
C GLY A 41 -2.14 -2.08 2.23
N ILE A 42 -2.09 -2.24 3.55
CA ILE A 42 -1.15 -1.58 4.47
C ILE A 42 0.00 -2.53 4.78
N SER A 43 1.23 -2.01 4.86
CA SER A 43 2.40 -2.77 5.27
C SER A 43 2.26 -3.26 6.72
N ASP A 44 2.71 -4.48 7.00
CA ASP A 44 2.70 -5.04 8.36
C ASP A 44 3.53 -4.19 9.35
N ASP A 45 4.56 -3.47 8.88
CA ASP A 45 5.38 -2.55 9.70
C ASP A 45 4.57 -1.43 10.38
N VAL A 46 3.44 -1.02 9.80
CA VAL A 46 2.62 0.11 10.29
C VAL A 46 1.17 -0.31 10.58
N LYS A 47 0.89 -1.61 10.55
CA LYS A 47 -0.44 -2.13 10.79
C LYS A 47 -0.84 -1.86 12.24
N ILE A 48 -2.03 -1.30 12.42
CA ILE A 48 -2.55 -1.02 13.76
C ILE A 48 -2.68 -2.33 14.53
N SER A 49 -2.08 -2.36 15.70
CA SER A 49 -2.12 -3.46 16.66
C SER A 49 -2.63 -2.96 18.01
N SER A 50 -2.90 -3.88 18.94
CA SER A 50 -3.30 -3.54 20.31
C SER A 50 -2.24 -2.71 21.07
N GLU A 51 -0.99 -2.68 20.62
CA GLU A 51 0.10 -1.92 21.24
C GLU A 51 0.27 -0.52 20.61
N THR A 52 -0.52 -0.19 19.58
CA THR A 52 -0.42 1.09 18.87
C THR A 52 -0.93 2.24 19.74
N LYS A 53 -0.06 3.21 20.06
CA LYS A 53 -0.37 4.35 20.94
C LYS A 53 -0.88 5.59 20.18
N HIS A 54 -0.47 5.74 18.93
CA HIS A 54 -0.80 6.88 18.09
C HIS A 54 -1.17 6.39 16.70
N ILE A 55 -2.23 6.97 16.13
CA ILE A 55 -2.74 6.61 14.82
C ILE A 55 -2.67 7.87 13.95
N VAL A 56 -2.15 7.71 12.73
CA VAL A 56 -2.22 8.71 11.69
C VAL A 56 -3.30 8.27 10.71
N CYS A 57 -4.35 9.08 10.56
CA CYS A 57 -5.37 8.86 9.55
C CYS A 57 -4.98 9.60 8.28
N VAL A 58 -4.97 8.88 7.16
CA VAL A 58 -4.73 9.43 5.83
C VAL A 58 -5.95 9.13 4.97
N GLU A 59 -6.57 10.18 4.46
CA GLU A 59 -7.72 10.09 3.57
C GLU A 59 -7.28 10.50 2.16
N PHE A 60 -7.75 9.77 1.17
CA PHE A 60 -7.49 10.05 -0.24
C PHE A 60 -8.80 10.39 -0.92
N GLU A 61 -8.91 11.62 -1.40
CA GLU A 61 -10.01 12.03 -2.26
C GLU A 61 -9.55 11.96 -3.72
N THR A 62 -10.37 11.37 -4.57
CA THR A 62 -10.07 11.23 -5.99
C THR A 62 -11.21 11.86 -6.78
N GLU A 63 -10.93 12.83 -7.64
CA GLU A 63 -11.94 13.44 -8.51
C GLU A 63 -12.48 12.45 -9.57
N LYS A 64 -11.73 11.36 -9.83
CA LYS A 64 -12.14 10.26 -10.71
C LYS A 64 -11.77 8.91 -10.09
N PRO A 65 -12.63 7.89 -10.17
CA PRO A 65 -12.33 6.57 -9.62
C PRO A 65 -11.12 5.95 -10.33
N PHE A 66 -10.16 5.46 -9.56
CA PHE A 66 -9.02 4.67 -10.07
C PHE A 66 -9.44 3.29 -10.59
N PHE A 67 -10.63 2.83 -10.20
CA PHE A 67 -11.29 1.66 -10.73
C PHE A 67 -12.21 2.11 -11.87
N GLY A 68 -11.64 2.19 -13.08
CA GLY A 68 -12.40 2.23 -14.32
C GLY A 68 -12.97 0.87 -14.66
#